data_AF-A0A7C3UUH2-F1
#
_entry.id   AF-A0A7C3UUH2-F1
#
_cell.length_a   1.000
_cell.length_b   1.000
_cell.length_c   1.000
_cell.angle_alpha   90.00
_cell.angle_beta   90.00
_cell.angle_gamma   90.00
#
_symmetry.space_group_name_H-M   'P 1'
#
loop_
_entity.id
_entity.type
_entity.pdbx_description
1 polymer ?
#
loop_
_entity_poly.entity_id
_entity_poly.type
_entity_poly.pdbx_seq_one_letter_code
_entity_poly.pdbx_strand_id
1 'polypeptide(L)'
;MERFYQYSVEHNFTSASETKSKTINIDKDYNFVVLKMVATCSASFTVSLKSGGKLFTNKQINNANIFGTAQLPNILLTPLILLRGTDFTVDMVNGSTASNSVEIVFEGYLTDKMIPIQKQWKQYGFEQLSFTSTSQSLSTTINIDDTYDFVIQKIVGTDDASGDYQVFITANMNMFSNDLINAKNIIGTAQYPNILSKPFLLTKRSSIILQVLNGATASNNVNIVLEGYEIIK
;
A
#
# COMPACT_ATOMS: atom_id res chain seq x y z
N MET A 1 2.81 0.78 29.77
CA MET A 1 2.36 2.19 29.56
C MET A 1 2.35 2.50 28.06
N GLU A 2 1.40 3.30 27.57
CA GLU A 2 1.37 3.70 26.15
C GLU A 2 1.96 5.11 26.00
N ARG A 3 2.96 5.26 25.12
CA ARG A 3 3.62 6.54 24.84
C ARG A 3 3.62 6.81 23.36
N PHE A 4 3.10 7.97 22.94
CA PHE A 4 3.22 8.41 21.55
C PHE A 4 4.68 8.43 21.11
N TYR A 5 4.92 7.92 19.91
CA TYR A 5 6.26 7.79 19.38
C TYR A 5 6.23 7.81 17.85
N GLN A 6 7.35 8.22 17.26
CA GLN A 6 7.53 8.27 15.82
C GLN A 6 8.88 7.64 15.46
N TYR A 7 8.89 6.87 14.38
CA TYR A 7 10.12 6.52 13.70
C TYR A 7 10.11 7.19 12.33
N SER A 8 11.26 7.74 11.93
CA SER A 8 11.45 8.31 10.60
C SER A 8 12.60 7.64 9.87
N VAL A 9 12.51 7.63 8.54
CA VAL A 9 13.61 7.30 7.64
C VAL A 9 13.74 8.40 6.61
N GLU A 10 14.99 8.80 6.36
CA GLU A 10 15.32 9.84 5.39
C GLU A 10 16.37 9.34 4.40
N HIS A 11 16.23 9.72 3.14
CA HIS A 11 17.20 9.44 2.10
C HIS A 11 17.16 10.48 0.96
N ASN A 12 18.34 10.84 0.46
CA ASN A 12 18.50 11.65 -0.75
C ASN A 12 19.00 10.78 -1.89
N PHE A 13 18.13 10.49 -2.85
CA PHE A 13 18.50 9.83 -4.09
C PHE A 13 19.31 10.78 -4.98
N THR A 14 20.36 10.25 -5.57
CA THR A 14 21.34 10.94 -6.42
C THR A 14 21.19 10.58 -7.89
N SER A 15 20.50 9.48 -8.22
CA SER A 15 20.27 9.05 -9.60
C SER A 15 18.90 8.41 -9.81
N ALA A 16 18.51 8.30 -11.07
CA ALA A 16 17.31 7.57 -11.48
C ALA A 16 17.38 6.09 -11.07
N SER A 17 16.24 5.52 -10.67
CA SER A 17 16.11 4.10 -10.28
C SER A 17 17.06 3.64 -9.16
N GLU A 18 17.70 4.58 -8.45
CA GLU A 18 18.53 4.25 -7.30
C GLU A 18 17.68 3.54 -6.24
N THR A 19 18.17 2.40 -5.77
CA THR A 19 17.52 1.62 -4.71
C THR A 19 18.22 1.84 -3.40
N LYS A 20 17.46 2.01 -2.32
CA LYS A 20 17.98 2.14 -0.95
C LYS A 20 17.16 1.36 0.03
N SER A 21 17.84 0.88 1.05
CA SER A 21 17.25 0.19 2.18
C SER A 21 17.62 0.93 3.44
N LYS A 22 16.62 1.26 4.27
CA LYS A 22 16.81 1.87 5.59
C LYS A 22 16.18 0.94 6.62
N THR A 23 16.92 0.63 7.68
CA THR A 23 16.43 -0.22 8.76
C THR A 23 16.28 0.59 10.03
N ILE A 24 15.09 0.52 10.61
CA ILE A 24 14.77 0.98 11.95
C ILE A 24 14.87 -0.23 12.87
N ASN A 25 15.63 -0.11 13.94
CA ASN A 25 15.65 -1.10 15.01
C ASN A 25 14.54 -0.73 16.01
N ILE A 26 13.53 -1.58 16.14
CA ILE A 26 12.47 -1.35 17.13
C ILE A 26 13.03 -1.62 18.52
N ASP A 27 12.74 -0.71 19.45
CA ASP A 27 13.11 -0.81 20.86
C ASP A 27 12.93 -2.24 21.39
N LYS A 28 13.91 -2.72 22.17
CA LYS A 28 13.90 -4.09 22.70
C LYS A 28 12.87 -4.28 23.81
N ASP A 29 12.47 -3.21 24.46
CA ASP A 29 11.57 -3.25 25.61
C ASP A 29 10.09 -3.11 25.20
N TYR A 30 9.84 -2.45 24.05
CA TYR A 30 8.49 -2.05 23.63
C TYR A 30 8.14 -2.48 22.20
N ASN A 31 6.90 -2.92 22.01
CA ASN A 31 6.32 -3.03 20.67
C ASN A 31 5.97 -1.63 20.16
N PHE A 32 6.01 -1.44 18.84
CA PHE A 32 5.55 -0.21 18.21
C PHE A 32 4.28 -0.47 17.37
N VAL A 33 3.23 0.28 17.66
CA VAL A 33 1.93 0.18 16.98
C VAL A 33 1.78 1.40 16.08
N VAL A 34 1.96 1.20 14.77
CA VAL A 34 1.81 2.24 13.76
C VAL A 34 0.33 2.48 13.49
N LEU A 35 -0.11 3.73 13.63
CA LEU A 35 -1.48 4.16 13.41
C LEU A 35 -1.64 4.95 12.11
N LYS A 36 -0.60 5.68 11.71
CA LYS A 36 -0.60 6.46 10.48
C LYS A 36 0.78 6.52 9.83
N MET A 37 0.78 6.70 8.53
CA MET A 37 2.00 6.78 7.74
C MET A 37 1.98 8.02 6.86
N VAL A 38 3.10 8.75 6.89
CA VAL A 38 3.30 10.02 6.19
C VAL A 38 4.58 9.92 5.37
N ALA A 39 4.57 10.53 4.19
CA ALA A 39 5.79 10.77 3.45
C ALA A 39 5.84 12.21 2.93
N THR A 40 7.04 12.78 2.95
CA THR A 40 7.38 14.03 2.26
C THR A 40 8.44 13.70 1.23
N CYS A 41 8.23 14.10 -0.03
CA CYS A 41 9.18 13.84 -1.09
C CYS A 41 9.18 14.93 -2.15
N SER A 42 10.32 15.11 -2.82
CA SER A 42 10.43 16.05 -3.96
C SER A 42 9.91 15.48 -5.28
N ALA A 43 9.85 14.15 -5.41
CA ALA A 43 9.34 13.43 -6.56
C ALA A 43 8.82 12.04 -6.16
N SER A 44 8.18 11.33 -7.09
CA SER A 44 7.64 9.99 -6.85
C SER A 44 8.73 8.96 -6.53
N PHE A 45 8.36 7.97 -5.72
CA PHE A 45 9.19 6.82 -5.40
C PHE A 45 8.29 5.61 -5.16
N THR A 46 8.87 4.42 -5.19
CA THR A 46 8.19 3.20 -4.76
C THR A 46 8.80 2.68 -3.47
N VAL A 47 8.01 1.99 -2.67
CA VAL A 47 8.41 1.48 -1.36
C VAL A 47 7.94 0.05 -1.12
N SER A 48 8.75 -0.73 -0.42
CA SER A 48 8.34 -2.00 0.19
C SER A 48 8.66 -1.98 1.69
N LEU A 49 7.76 -2.52 2.50
CA LEU A 49 7.87 -2.56 3.95
C LEU A 49 8.02 -4.01 4.44
N LYS A 50 9.01 -4.26 5.31
CA LYS A 50 9.24 -5.59 5.87
C LYS A 50 9.72 -5.55 7.31
N SER A 51 9.36 -6.55 8.11
CA SER A 51 9.84 -6.69 9.50
C SER A 51 10.06 -8.15 9.85
N GLY A 52 11.21 -8.48 10.44
CA GLY A 52 11.50 -9.85 10.89
C GLY A 52 11.29 -10.93 9.81
N GLY A 53 11.67 -10.62 8.56
CA GLY A 53 11.49 -11.50 7.40
C GLY A 53 10.07 -11.53 6.79
N LYS A 54 9.09 -10.86 7.39
CA LYS A 54 7.72 -10.75 6.86
C LYS A 54 7.57 -9.50 5.99
N LEU A 55 6.98 -9.66 4.81
CA LEU A 55 6.61 -8.56 3.92
C LEU A 55 5.22 -8.03 4.28
N PHE A 56 5.10 -6.72 4.49
CA PHE A 56 3.80 -6.04 4.64
C PHE A 56 3.24 -5.53 3.32
N THR A 57 4.08 -5.51 2.28
CA THR A 57 3.72 -5.20 0.90
C THR A 57 4.22 -6.35 0.02
N ASN A 58 3.37 -6.90 -0.85
CA ASN A 58 3.78 -8.01 -1.74
C ASN A 58 4.85 -7.60 -2.77
N LYS A 59 5.00 -6.30 -3.02
CA LYS A 59 5.97 -5.71 -3.93
C LYS A 59 6.24 -4.24 -3.58
N GLN A 60 7.01 -3.56 -4.42
CA GLN A 60 7.16 -2.11 -4.33
C GLN A 60 5.87 -1.41 -4.76
N ILE A 61 5.37 -0.54 -3.90
CA ILE A 61 4.13 0.22 -4.05
C ILE A 61 4.47 1.69 -4.28
N ASN A 62 3.75 2.35 -5.19
CA ASN A 62 3.88 3.80 -5.39
C ASN A 62 3.59 4.55 -4.09
N ASN A 63 4.44 5.51 -3.73
CA ASN A 63 4.33 6.24 -2.46
C ASN A 63 2.96 6.88 -2.22
N ALA A 64 2.29 7.36 -3.28
CA ALA A 64 0.97 7.96 -3.19
C ALA A 64 -0.18 6.96 -2.93
N ASN A 65 0.09 5.65 -2.98
CA ASN A 65 -0.86 4.57 -2.65
C ASN A 65 -0.67 3.99 -1.25
N ILE A 66 0.35 4.43 -0.51
CA ILE A 66 0.67 3.89 0.82
C ILE A 66 0.79 4.98 1.87
N PHE A 67 1.31 6.16 1.50
CA PHE A 67 1.52 7.26 2.42
C PHE A 67 0.55 8.40 2.15
N GLY A 68 0.12 9.06 3.23
CA GLY A 68 -0.49 10.38 3.14
C GLY A 68 0.56 11.50 3.25
N THR A 69 0.09 12.73 3.33
CA THR A 69 0.93 13.91 3.58
C THR A 69 0.92 14.27 5.06
N ALA A 70 1.77 15.22 5.46
CA ALA A 70 1.77 15.71 6.85
C ALA A 70 0.43 16.35 7.25
N GLN A 71 -0.25 17.01 6.31
CA GLN A 71 -1.57 17.63 6.52
C GLN A 71 -2.70 16.60 6.48
N LEU A 72 -2.56 15.58 5.64
CA LEU A 72 -3.57 14.54 5.45
C LEU A 72 -2.92 13.14 5.40
N PRO A 73 -2.61 12.57 6.57
CA PRO A 73 -1.89 11.31 6.69
C PRO A 73 -2.76 10.12 6.28
N ASN A 74 -2.13 9.02 5.83
CA ASN A 74 -2.87 7.76 5.65
C ASN A 74 -3.08 7.13 7.02
N ILE A 75 -4.32 7.18 7.51
CA ILE A 75 -4.72 6.55 8.78
C ILE A 75 -5.01 5.06 8.52
N LEU A 76 -4.34 4.18 9.24
CA LEU A 76 -4.52 2.74 9.11
C LEU A 76 -5.81 2.30 9.83
N LEU A 77 -6.71 1.61 9.13
CA LEU A 77 -7.91 1.02 9.76
C LEU A 77 -7.56 -0.18 10.63
N THR A 78 -6.52 -0.90 10.27
CA THR A 78 -5.88 -1.92 11.09
C THR A 78 -4.45 -1.49 11.35
N PRO A 79 -4.03 -1.32 12.61
CA PRO A 79 -2.67 -0.90 12.91
C PRO A 79 -1.62 -1.87 12.37
N LEU A 80 -0.47 -1.33 11.95
CA LEU A 80 0.71 -2.12 11.66
C LEU A 80 1.48 -2.32 12.97
N ILE A 81 1.62 -3.57 13.40
CA ILE A 81 2.31 -3.92 14.66
C ILE A 81 3.74 -4.35 14.32
N LEU A 82 4.71 -3.65 14.90
CA LEU A 82 6.12 -3.99 14.84
C LEU A 82 6.57 -4.48 16.22
N LEU A 83 7.10 -5.70 16.26
CA LEU A 83 7.45 -6.35 17.51
C LEU A 83 8.76 -5.79 18.07
N ARG A 84 8.86 -5.74 19.40
CA ARG A 84 10.07 -5.30 20.10
C ARG A 84 11.32 -6.05 19.63
N GLY A 85 12.43 -5.33 19.50
CA GLY A 85 13.73 -5.89 19.11
C GLY A 85 13.79 -6.44 17.68
N THR A 86 12.80 -6.15 16.83
CA THR A 86 12.83 -6.53 15.41
C THR A 86 13.36 -5.40 14.53
N ASP A 87 13.97 -5.80 13.42
CA ASP A 87 14.33 -4.88 12.35
C ASP A 87 13.12 -4.62 11.46
N PHE A 88 12.78 -3.34 11.32
CA PHE A 88 11.80 -2.86 10.35
C PHE A 88 12.55 -2.16 9.22
N THR A 89 12.46 -2.73 8.03
CA THR A 89 13.18 -2.25 6.86
C THR A 89 12.22 -1.61 5.86
N VAL A 90 12.62 -0.45 5.38
CA VAL A 90 11.96 0.34 4.34
C VAL A 90 12.87 0.32 3.11
N ASP A 91 12.46 -0.45 2.10
CA ASP A 91 13.14 -0.52 0.81
C ASP A 91 12.48 0.50 -0.13
N MET A 92 13.25 1.45 -0.65
CA MET A 92 12.77 2.54 -1.50
C MET A 92 13.50 2.52 -2.85
N VAL A 93 12.80 2.86 -3.92
CA VAL A 93 13.38 3.06 -5.26
C VAL A 93 12.96 4.41 -5.80
N ASN A 94 13.94 5.17 -6.29
CA ASN A 94 13.68 6.46 -6.92
C ASN A 94 12.85 6.27 -8.20
N GLY A 95 11.64 6.83 -8.21
CA GLY A 95 10.76 6.83 -9.39
C GLY A 95 11.04 7.99 -10.35
N SER A 96 11.90 8.93 -9.96
CA SER A 96 12.28 10.10 -10.76
C SER A 96 13.52 9.85 -11.61
N THR A 97 13.65 10.60 -12.72
CA THR A 97 14.89 10.67 -13.50
C THR A 97 15.93 11.60 -12.87
N ALA A 98 15.51 12.44 -11.91
CA ALA A 98 16.35 13.38 -11.17
C ALA A 98 16.59 12.92 -9.73
N SER A 99 17.45 13.65 -9.00
CA SER A 99 17.61 13.48 -7.56
C SER A 99 16.28 13.66 -6.84
N ASN A 100 16.07 12.91 -5.76
CA ASN A 100 14.83 12.96 -5.00
C ASN A 100 15.12 12.84 -3.50
N SER A 101 14.69 13.83 -2.71
CA SER A 101 14.71 13.74 -1.25
C SER A 101 13.42 13.08 -0.77
N VAL A 102 13.54 12.08 0.09
CA VAL A 102 12.41 11.35 0.68
C VAL A 102 12.58 11.29 2.20
N GLU A 103 11.50 11.62 2.90
CA GLU A 103 11.31 11.38 4.33
C GLU A 103 10.02 10.58 4.51
N ILE A 104 10.06 9.51 5.28
CA ILE A 104 8.90 8.70 5.66
C ILE A 104 8.82 8.68 7.17
N VAL A 105 7.63 8.97 7.70
CA VAL A 105 7.34 8.98 9.13
C VAL A 105 6.24 7.97 9.44
N PHE A 106 6.55 7.08 10.38
CA PHE A 106 5.61 6.14 10.98
C PHE A 106 5.21 6.68 12.34
N GLU A 107 3.95 7.05 12.50
CA GLU A 107 3.46 7.59 13.77
C GLU A 107 2.54 6.61 14.49
N GLY A 108 2.72 6.52 15.80
CA GLY A 108 2.04 5.54 16.60
C GLY A 108 2.33 5.68 18.09
N TYR A 109 2.37 4.55 18.78
CA TYR A 109 2.75 4.50 20.19
C TYR A 109 3.57 3.26 20.51
N LEU A 110 4.43 3.40 21.52
CA LEU A 110 5.14 2.29 22.15
C LEU A 110 4.26 1.65 23.22
N THR A 111 4.31 0.34 23.34
CA THR A 111 3.62 -0.40 24.42
C THR A 111 4.40 -1.63 24.84
N ASP A 112 4.46 -1.83 26.15
CA ASP A 112 5.03 -3.00 26.83
C ASP A 112 4.03 -4.17 26.89
N LYS A 113 2.75 -3.87 26.66
CA LYS A 113 1.66 -4.84 26.69
C LYS A 113 1.85 -5.87 25.58
N MET A 114 1.50 -7.10 25.90
CA MET A 114 1.33 -8.15 24.90
C MET A 114 0.15 -7.77 23.99
N ILE A 115 0.40 -7.69 22.69
CA ILE A 115 -0.64 -7.46 21.70
C ILE A 115 -0.92 -8.81 21.04
N PRO A 116 -2.10 -9.43 21.27
CA PRO A 116 -2.49 -10.59 20.49
C PRO A 116 -2.68 -10.16 19.03
N ILE A 117 -1.73 -10.53 18.17
CA ILE A 117 -1.81 -10.20 16.75
C ILE A 117 -2.79 -11.18 16.10
N GLN A 118 -4.07 -10.87 16.15
CA GLN A 118 -5.10 -11.57 15.38
C GLN A 118 -5.26 -10.99 13.98
N LYS A 119 -4.85 -9.72 13.82
CA LYS A 119 -4.91 -8.97 12.58
C LYS A 119 -3.58 -8.25 12.38
N GLN A 120 -3.02 -8.35 11.19
CA GLN A 120 -1.83 -7.61 10.81
C GLN A 120 -2.10 -6.84 9.54
N TRP A 121 -1.81 -5.54 9.55
CA TRP A 121 -1.88 -4.72 8.35
C TRP A 121 -1.06 -5.32 7.19
N LYS A 122 -1.65 -5.32 6.00
CA LYS A 122 -1.05 -5.83 4.77
C LYS A 122 -1.59 -5.05 3.56
N GLN A 123 -0.73 -4.81 2.58
CA GLN A 123 -1.11 -4.29 1.27
C GLN A 123 -0.71 -5.26 0.15
N TYR A 124 -1.60 -5.39 -0.84
CA TYR A 124 -1.33 -6.06 -2.10
C TYR A 124 -1.48 -5.07 -3.25
N GLY A 125 -0.38 -4.80 -3.96
CA GLY A 125 -0.37 -3.97 -5.16
C GLY A 125 -0.39 -4.78 -6.43
N PHE A 126 -1.14 -4.30 -7.42
CA PHE A 126 -1.12 -4.81 -8.80
C PHE A 126 0.06 -4.24 -9.60
N GLU A 127 0.45 -4.92 -10.67
CA GLU A 127 1.36 -4.34 -11.67
C GLU A 127 0.82 -3.02 -12.22
N GLN A 128 1.73 -2.05 -12.40
CA GLN A 128 1.35 -0.79 -13.04
C GLN A 128 0.90 -1.10 -14.47
N LEU A 129 -0.30 -0.62 -14.81
CA LEU A 129 -0.87 -0.78 -16.13
C LEU A 129 -0.57 0.46 -16.95
N SER A 130 0.26 0.32 -17.97
CA SER A 130 0.64 1.40 -18.88
C SER A 130 -0.15 1.29 -20.18
N PHE A 131 -1.07 2.22 -20.39
CA PHE A 131 -1.91 2.34 -21.57
C PHE A 131 -1.26 3.27 -22.60
N THR A 132 -1.32 2.88 -23.87
CA THR A 132 -0.76 3.66 -24.99
C THR A 132 -1.85 4.27 -25.88
N SER A 133 -3.11 3.87 -25.71
CA SER A 133 -4.23 4.39 -26.48
C SER A 133 -5.55 4.37 -25.71
N THR A 134 -6.51 5.15 -26.19
CA THR A 134 -7.90 5.14 -25.74
C THR A 134 -8.54 3.76 -25.95
N SER A 135 -9.42 3.36 -25.03
CA SER A 135 -10.19 2.11 -25.09
C SER A 135 -9.36 0.84 -25.07
N GLN A 136 -8.06 0.94 -24.76
CA GLN A 136 -7.23 -0.23 -24.49
C GLN A 136 -7.66 -0.86 -23.17
N SER A 137 -7.90 -2.16 -23.18
CA SER A 137 -8.16 -2.94 -21.97
C SER A 137 -6.92 -3.74 -21.61
N LEU A 138 -6.49 -3.64 -20.36
CA LEU A 138 -5.41 -4.44 -19.78
C LEU A 138 -5.93 -5.22 -18.57
N SER A 139 -5.28 -6.33 -18.25
CA SER A 139 -5.61 -7.15 -17.08
C SER A 139 -4.34 -7.57 -16.37
N THR A 140 -4.42 -7.66 -15.04
CA THR A 140 -3.33 -8.11 -14.18
C THR A 140 -3.89 -8.90 -13.02
N THR A 141 -3.08 -9.82 -12.51
CA THR A 141 -3.48 -10.77 -11.47
C THR A 141 -2.51 -10.68 -10.31
N ILE A 142 -3.04 -10.68 -9.10
CA ILE A 142 -2.26 -10.94 -7.88
C ILE A 142 -2.73 -12.23 -7.24
N ASN A 143 -1.78 -12.95 -6.63
CA ASN A 143 -2.06 -14.14 -5.85
C ASN A 143 -1.88 -13.79 -4.37
N ILE A 144 -2.87 -14.15 -3.56
CA ILE A 144 -2.78 -14.04 -2.11
C ILE A 144 -1.89 -15.14 -1.58
N ASP A 145 -1.06 -14.78 -0.60
CA ASP A 145 -0.09 -15.67 0.02
C ASP A 145 -0.78 -16.93 0.58
N ASP A 146 -0.02 -18.00 0.74
CA ASP A 146 -0.56 -19.29 1.20
C ASP A 146 -0.66 -19.41 2.73
N THR A 147 -0.24 -18.36 3.44
CA THR A 147 -0.09 -18.39 4.89
C THR A 147 -1.40 -18.01 5.60
N TYR A 148 -1.98 -16.86 5.26
CA TYR A 148 -3.13 -16.27 5.97
C TYR A 148 -4.23 -15.82 5.01
N ASP A 149 -5.46 -15.79 5.53
CA ASP A 149 -6.59 -15.18 4.82
C ASP A 149 -6.45 -13.65 4.88
N PHE A 150 -6.79 -12.94 3.80
CA PHE A 150 -6.67 -11.49 3.68
C PHE A 150 -8.04 -10.83 3.60
N VAL A 151 -8.25 -9.78 4.40
CA VAL A 151 -9.49 -9.00 4.39
C VAL A 151 -9.20 -7.62 3.83
N ILE A 152 -9.75 -7.32 2.66
CA ILE A 152 -9.65 -6.01 2.02
C ILE A 152 -10.58 -5.03 2.73
N GLN A 153 -10.03 -3.89 3.16
CA GLN A 153 -10.78 -2.82 3.81
C GLN A 153 -10.83 -1.55 2.95
N LYS A 154 -9.80 -1.31 2.12
CA LYS A 154 -9.70 -0.14 1.26
C LYS A 154 -9.19 -0.50 -0.12
N ILE A 155 -9.61 0.28 -1.10
CA ILE A 155 -9.05 0.28 -2.44
C ILE A 155 -8.48 1.68 -2.70
N VAL A 156 -7.19 1.73 -3.00
CA VAL A 156 -6.48 2.97 -3.30
C VAL A 156 -5.79 2.84 -4.64
N GLY A 157 -5.66 3.94 -5.36
CA GLY A 157 -4.99 3.95 -6.63
C GLY A 157 -4.57 5.35 -7.06
N THR A 158 -3.71 5.36 -8.06
CA THR A 158 -3.22 6.55 -8.72
C THR A 158 -3.25 6.36 -10.22
N ASP A 159 -3.42 7.47 -10.91
CA ASP A 159 -3.34 7.59 -12.35
C ASP A 159 -2.66 8.92 -12.72
N ASP A 160 -2.14 9.01 -13.94
CA ASP A 160 -1.60 10.25 -14.50
C ASP A 160 -2.63 10.99 -15.39
N ALA A 161 -3.75 10.35 -15.77
CA ALA A 161 -4.73 10.88 -16.71
C ALA A 161 -6.11 11.23 -16.11
N SER A 162 -6.15 11.90 -14.96
CA SER A 162 -7.35 12.50 -14.35
C SER A 162 -8.52 11.52 -14.06
N GLY A 163 -8.22 10.24 -13.90
CA GLY A 163 -9.18 9.22 -13.46
C GLY A 163 -10.23 8.80 -14.48
N ASP A 164 -9.98 8.98 -15.78
CA ASP A 164 -10.89 8.50 -16.83
C ASP A 164 -10.54 7.07 -17.22
N TYR A 165 -10.80 6.13 -16.33
CA TYR A 165 -10.70 4.70 -16.60
C TYR A 165 -11.81 3.94 -15.86
N GLN A 166 -12.10 2.75 -16.37
CA GLN A 166 -13.07 1.84 -15.76
C GLN A 166 -12.36 0.60 -15.24
N VAL A 167 -12.84 0.06 -14.13
CA VAL A 167 -12.25 -1.09 -13.47
C VAL A 167 -13.27 -2.19 -13.24
N PHE A 168 -12.75 -3.40 -13.26
CA PHE A 168 -13.49 -4.61 -12.96
C PHE A 168 -12.59 -5.53 -12.14
N ILE A 169 -13.02 -5.84 -10.91
CA ILE A 169 -12.23 -6.63 -9.95
C ILE A 169 -12.98 -7.92 -9.65
N THR A 170 -12.33 -9.05 -9.90
CA THR A 170 -12.86 -10.39 -9.63
C THR A 170 -11.90 -11.15 -8.74
N ALA A 171 -12.42 -11.84 -7.72
CA ALA A 171 -11.64 -12.69 -6.84
C ALA A 171 -12.41 -13.98 -6.53
N ASN A 172 -11.83 -15.15 -6.85
CA ASN A 172 -12.40 -16.46 -6.57
C ASN A 172 -13.92 -16.56 -6.86
N MET A 173 -14.34 -16.17 -8.08
CA MET A 173 -15.74 -16.12 -8.57
C MET A 173 -16.64 -15.04 -7.94
N ASN A 174 -16.18 -14.32 -6.93
CA ASN A 174 -16.87 -13.15 -6.42
C ASN A 174 -16.38 -11.91 -7.17
N MET A 175 -17.31 -11.01 -7.48
CA MET A 175 -17.01 -9.80 -8.24
C MET A 175 -17.36 -8.57 -7.39
N PHE A 176 -16.52 -7.53 -7.46
CA PHE A 176 -16.79 -6.26 -6.79
C PHE A 176 -17.92 -5.49 -7.49
N SER A 177 -18.05 -5.68 -8.81
CA SER A 177 -19.09 -5.12 -9.66
C SER A 177 -19.50 -6.13 -10.72
N ASN A 178 -20.70 -6.01 -11.27
CA ASN A 178 -21.19 -6.85 -12.36
C ASN A 178 -20.71 -6.39 -13.75
N ASP A 179 -20.10 -5.21 -13.84
CA ASP A 179 -19.60 -4.61 -15.08
C ASP A 179 -18.41 -3.69 -14.77
N LEU A 180 -17.77 -3.15 -15.82
CA LEU A 180 -16.78 -2.09 -15.75
C LEU A 180 -17.41 -0.84 -15.12
N ILE A 181 -16.87 -0.42 -13.98
CA ILE A 181 -17.32 0.77 -13.27
C ILE A 181 -16.27 1.85 -13.34
N ASN A 182 -16.69 3.12 -13.40
CA ASN A 182 -15.76 4.24 -13.37
C ASN A 182 -14.91 4.19 -12.09
N ALA A 183 -13.60 4.33 -12.23
CA ALA A 183 -12.64 4.24 -11.13
C ALA A 183 -12.95 5.19 -9.98
N LYS A 184 -13.44 6.40 -10.27
CA LYS A 184 -13.81 7.42 -9.26
C LYS A 184 -14.90 6.94 -8.29
N ASN A 185 -15.64 5.88 -8.64
CA ASN A 185 -16.68 5.32 -7.78
C ASN A 185 -16.17 4.23 -6.82
N ILE A 186 -14.99 3.65 -7.07
CA ILE A 186 -14.48 2.51 -6.29
C ILE A 186 -13.02 2.66 -5.83
N ILE A 187 -12.26 3.59 -6.38
CA ILE A 187 -10.85 3.79 -6.07
C ILE A 187 -10.68 5.15 -5.43
N GLY A 188 -10.14 5.17 -4.21
CA GLY A 188 -9.73 6.39 -3.53
C GLY A 188 -8.23 6.64 -3.66
N THR A 189 -7.73 7.66 -2.96
CA THR A 189 -6.28 7.90 -2.81
C THR A 189 -5.81 7.45 -1.43
N ALA A 190 -4.51 7.43 -1.15
CA ALA A 190 -4.04 7.18 0.21
C ALA A 190 -4.51 8.24 1.22
N GLN A 191 -4.78 9.47 0.77
CA GLN A 191 -5.31 10.53 1.63
C GLN A 191 -6.83 10.45 1.82
N TYR A 192 -7.56 10.05 0.78
CA TYR A 192 -9.02 9.84 0.80
C TYR A 192 -9.34 8.45 0.25
N PRO A 193 -9.08 7.39 1.04
CA PRO A 193 -9.25 6.03 0.55
C PRO A 193 -10.74 5.70 0.38
N ASN A 194 -11.05 4.87 -0.61
CA ASN A 194 -12.39 4.28 -0.67
C ASN A 194 -12.46 3.14 0.35
N ILE A 195 -13.05 3.44 1.52
CA ILE A 195 -13.26 2.47 2.59
C ILE A 195 -14.49 1.64 2.24
N LEU A 196 -14.33 0.32 2.14
CA LEU A 196 -15.43 -0.58 1.84
C LEU A 196 -16.39 -0.65 3.02
N SER A 197 -17.68 -0.38 2.77
CA SER A 197 -18.74 -0.53 3.77
C SER A 197 -18.86 -1.96 4.29
N LYS A 198 -18.51 -2.93 3.43
CA LYS A 198 -18.39 -4.35 3.77
C LYS A 198 -17.01 -4.85 3.32
N PRO A 199 -16.07 -5.11 4.26
CA PRO A 199 -14.77 -5.67 3.93
C PRO A 199 -14.91 -6.99 3.16
N PHE A 200 -13.98 -7.21 2.22
CA PHE A 200 -14.02 -8.36 1.34
C PHE A 200 -13.00 -9.40 1.80
N LEU A 201 -13.46 -10.61 2.10
CA LEU A 201 -12.59 -11.71 2.54
C LEU A 201 -12.04 -12.48 1.34
N LEU A 202 -10.73 -12.65 1.34
CA LEU A 202 -9.98 -13.49 0.42
C LEU A 202 -9.33 -14.62 1.20
N THR A 203 -9.64 -15.85 0.83
CA THR A 203 -8.96 -17.00 1.39
C THR A 203 -7.51 -17.02 0.92
N LYS A 204 -6.61 -17.53 1.75
CA LYS A 204 -5.23 -17.82 1.32
C LYS A 204 -5.19 -18.61 0.00
N ARG A 205 -4.17 -18.39 -0.82
CA ARG A 205 -4.03 -18.96 -2.19
C ARG A 205 -5.12 -18.53 -3.19
N SER A 206 -5.94 -17.54 -2.86
CA SER A 206 -6.87 -16.94 -3.83
C SER A 206 -6.11 -16.12 -4.87
N SER A 207 -6.74 -15.90 -6.02
CA SER A 207 -6.28 -14.93 -7.00
C SER A 207 -7.30 -13.82 -7.18
N ILE A 208 -6.79 -12.61 -7.40
CA ILE A 208 -7.59 -11.44 -7.75
C ILE A 208 -7.16 -10.99 -9.13
N ILE A 209 -8.12 -10.85 -10.01
CA ILE A 209 -7.94 -10.32 -11.37
C ILE A 209 -8.49 -8.90 -11.37
N LEU A 210 -7.66 -7.97 -11.80
CA LEU A 210 -8.02 -6.59 -12.06
C LEU A 210 -7.97 -6.38 -13.56
N GLN A 211 -9.12 -6.05 -14.15
CA GLN A 211 -9.20 -5.55 -15.52
C GLN A 211 -9.47 -4.05 -15.49
N VAL A 212 -8.74 -3.31 -16.33
CA VAL A 212 -8.85 -1.88 -16.46
C VAL A 212 -9.01 -1.49 -17.92
N LEU A 213 -10.02 -0.69 -18.22
CA LEU A 213 -10.26 -0.08 -19.53
C LEU A 213 -9.86 1.40 -19.47
N ASN A 214 -8.92 1.80 -20.33
CA ASN A 214 -8.54 3.20 -20.44
C ASN A 214 -9.65 4.01 -21.14
N GLY A 215 -10.25 4.96 -20.43
CA GLY A 215 -11.20 5.92 -20.99
C GLY A 215 -10.53 7.22 -21.44
N ALA A 216 -9.27 7.45 -21.07
CA ALA A 216 -8.55 8.67 -21.40
C ALA A 216 -8.16 8.71 -22.89
N THR A 217 -8.14 9.91 -23.47
CA THR A 217 -7.74 10.13 -24.87
C THR A 217 -6.22 10.07 -25.09
N ALA A 218 -5.45 9.89 -24.03
CA ALA A 218 -4.00 9.86 -24.02
C ALA A 218 -3.47 8.59 -23.32
N SER A 219 -2.15 8.41 -23.34
CA SER A 219 -1.49 7.40 -22.52
C SER A 219 -1.83 7.62 -21.05
N ASN A 220 -2.02 6.52 -20.33
CA ASN A 220 -2.37 6.56 -18.92
C ASN A 220 -1.59 5.48 -18.16
N ASN A 221 -1.06 5.79 -16.99
CA ASN A 221 -0.41 4.84 -16.11
C ASN A 221 -1.25 4.68 -14.85
N VAL A 222 -1.84 3.50 -14.66
CA VAL A 222 -2.71 3.21 -13.52
C VAL A 222 -1.99 2.28 -12.55
N ASN A 223 -1.97 2.65 -11.27
CA ASN A 223 -1.52 1.78 -10.19
C ASN A 223 -2.61 1.64 -9.14
N ILE A 224 -2.96 0.40 -8.79
CA ILE A 224 -4.04 0.08 -7.85
C ILE A 224 -3.49 -0.84 -6.76
N VAL A 225 -3.93 -0.60 -5.52
CA VAL A 225 -3.53 -1.32 -4.33
C VAL A 225 -4.76 -1.63 -3.48
N LEU A 226 -4.75 -2.83 -2.91
CA LEU A 226 -5.71 -3.30 -1.92
C LEU A 226 -5.06 -3.21 -0.55
N GLU A 227 -5.67 -2.46 0.37
CA GLU A 227 -5.21 -2.34 1.75
C GLU A 227 -6.19 -3.02 2.69
N GLY A 228 -5.65 -3.74 3.68
CA GLY A 228 -6.44 -4.48 4.63
C GLY A 228 -5.60 -5.15 5.70
N TYR A 229 -6.01 -6.34 6.11
CA TYR A 229 -5.27 -7.12 7.09
C TYR A 229 -5.29 -8.62 6.81
N GLU A 230 -4.23 -9.30 7.21
CA GLU A 230 -4.18 -10.76 7.30
C GLU A 230 -4.79 -11.23 8.63
N ILE A 231 -5.55 -12.33 8.60
CA ILE A 231 -6.08 -12.99 9.80
C ILE A 231 -5.05 -14.02 10.28
N ILE A 232 -4.40 -13.71 11.39
CA ILE A 232 -3.40 -14.58 12.01
C ILE A 232 -4.12 -15.48 13.02
N LYS A 233 -4.02 -16.79 12.79
CA LYS A 233 -4.60 -17.84 13.64
C LYS A 233 -3.58 -18.39 14.61
#